data_AF-A0A357A5Y3-F1
#
_entry.id   AF-A0A357A5Y3-F1
#
_cell.length_a   1.000
_cell.length_b   1.000
_cell.length_c   1.000
_cell.angle_alpha   90.00
_cell.angle_beta   90.00
_cell.angle_gamma   90.00
#
_symmetry.space_group_name_H-M   'P 1'
#
loop_
_entity.id
_entity.type
_entity.pdbx_description
1 polymer ?
#
loop_
_entity_poly.entity_id
_entity_poly.type
_entity_poly.pdbx_seq_one_letter_code
_entity_poly.pdbx_strand_id
1 'polypeptide(L)'
;MKRRNFISTTGAMAIATIVTSAYSATAQTPSGLTIQSFGHTCFLFTGGGHQILVNPFRPLGCTAQYPAPNVEADLVLISSQLLDEGYVEDLPGQPRLLFEPGDYQLNGGLQVRGMVAER
;
A
#
# COMPACT_ATOMS: atom_id res chain seq x y z
N MET A 1 -62.90 40.22 20.11
CA MET A 1 -63.55 39.24 19.20
C MET A 1 -62.63 38.90 18.02
N LYS A 2 -62.03 37.71 18.02
CA LYS A 2 -61.76 36.83 16.87
C LYS A 2 -60.87 35.68 17.37
N ARG A 3 -61.52 34.56 17.71
CA ARG A 3 -60.91 33.31 18.17
C ARG A 3 -60.42 32.59 16.92
N ARG A 4 -59.12 32.30 16.83
CA ARG A 4 -58.59 31.40 15.80
C ARG A 4 -58.46 30.01 16.44
N ASN A 5 -59.49 29.19 16.22
CA ASN A 5 -59.43 27.76 16.47
C ASN A 5 -58.62 27.13 15.33
N PHE A 6 -57.47 26.55 15.65
CA PHE A 6 -56.81 25.62 14.74
C PHE A 6 -57.07 24.20 15.22
N ILE A 7 -57.66 23.44 14.31
CA ILE A 7 -58.14 22.08 14.48
C ILE A 7 -56.94 21.14 14.69
N SER A 8 -57.05 20.28 15.69
CA SER A 8 -56.14 19.18 15.96
C SER A 8 -56.19 18.16 14.83
N THR A 9 -55.07 17.92 14.15
CA THR A 9 -54.91 16.76 13.27
C THR A 9 -54.17 15.67 14.03
N THR A 10 -54.96 14.79 14.67
CA THR A 10 -54.51 13.46 15.07
C THR A 10 -54.30 12.66 13.78
N GLY A 11 -53.05 12.42 13.40
CA GLY A 11 -52.68 11.70 12.19
C GLY A 11 -51.56 10.72 12.47
N ALA A 12 -51.95 9.45 12.56
CA ALA A 12 -51.19 8.24 12.81
C ALA A 12 -49.69 8.22 12.42
N MET A 13 -48.94 7.64 13.35
CA MET A 13 -47.58 7.12 13.21
C MET A 13 -47.44 6.22 11.97
N ALA A 14 -46.42 6.45 11.17
CA ALA A 14 -45.75 5.39 10.41
C ALA A 14 -44.25 5.66 10.44
N ILE A 15 -43.61 5.25 11.54
CA ILE A 15 -42.16 5.08 11.58
C ILE A 15 -41.88 3.91 10.63
N ALA A 16 -41.53 4.20 9.39
CA ALA A 16 -40.94 3.21 8.51
C ALA A 16 -39.52 2.94 9.03
N THR A 17 -39.41 2.09 10.04
CA THR A 17 -38.13 1.51 10.47
C THR A 17 -37.66 0.64 9.32
N ILE A 18 -36.88 1.20 8.41
CA ILE A 18 -36.16 0.43 7.41
C ILE A 18 -35.18 -0.42 8.21
N VAL A 19 -35.55 -1.68 8.43
CA VAL A 19 -34.64 -2.72 8.90
C VAL A 19 -33.71 -2.99 7.73
N THR A 20 -32.65 -2.20 7.60
CA THR A 20 -31.43 -2.59 6.86
C THR A 20 -30.80 -3.73 7.65
N SER A 21 -31.43 -4.89 7.53
CA SER A 21 -30.87 -6.17 7.93
C SER A 21 -29.48 -6.26 7.31
N ALA A 22 -28.55 -6.63 8.17
CA ALA A 22 -27.13 -6.66 7.92
C ALA A 22 -26.80 -7.60 6.76
N TYR A 23 -26.84 -7.07 5.54
CA TYR A 23 -25.90 -7.52 4.52
C TYR A 23 -24.55 -6.95 4.92
N SER A 24 -23.92 -7.58 5.91
CA SER A 24 -22.47 -7.53 6.00
C SER A 24 -21.98 -8.18 4.72
N ALA A 25 -21.81 -7.37 3.67
CA ALA A 25 -20.99 -7.76 2.55
C ALA A 25 -19.62 -8.03 3.15
N THR A 26 -19.29 -9.30 3.33
CA THR A 26 -17.90 -9.72 3.45
C THR A 26 -17.28 -9.36 2.11
N ALA A 27 -16.75 -8.13 2.03
CA ALA A 27 -15.77 -7.84 1.00
C ALA A 27 -14.70 -8.91 1.18
N GLN A 28 -14.65 -9.89 0.28
CA GLN A 28 -13.52 -10.79 0.20
C GLN A 28 -12.33 -9.87 0.06
N THR A 29 -11.49 -9.76 1.10
CA THR A 29 -10.18 -9.18 0.96
C THR A 29 -9.49 -10.14 0.01
N PRO A 30 -9.28 -9.79 -1.28
CA PRO A 30 -8.38 -10.61 -2.06
C PRO A 30 -7.07 -10.60 -1.28
N SER A 31 -6.35 -11.72 -1.23
CA SER A 31 -4.92 -11.68 -0.97
C SER A 31 -4.27 -10.91 -2.13
N GLY A 32 -4.49 -9.60 -2.14
CA GLY A 32 -4.20 -8.70 -3.25
C GLY A 32 -2.76 -8.25 -3.16
N LEU A 33 -2.21 -7.90 -4.32
CA LEU A 33 -0.93 -7.23 -4.44
C LEU A 33 -1.20 -5.73 -4.59
N THR A 34 -0.64 -4.92 -3.70
CA THR A 34 -0.56 -3.47 -3.85
C THR A 34 0.84 -3.12 -4.36
N ILE A 35 0.91 -2.24 -5.35
CA ILE A 35 2.16 -1.70 -5.88
C ILE A 35 2.10 -0.17 -5.74
N GLN A 36 3.04 0.38 -4.98
CA GLN A 36 3.21 1.82 -4.82
C GLN A 36 4.50 2.26 -5.52
N SER A 37 4.42 3.28 -6.38
CA SER A 37 5.62 3.90 -6.96
C SER A 37 6.07 5.10 -6.13
N PHE A 38 7.38 5.23 -5.92
CA PHE A 38 8.02 6.41 -5.33
C PHE A 38 8.68 7.31 -6.38
N GLY A 39 8.58 6.94 -7.67
CA GLY A 39 9.26 7.59 -8.79
C GLY A 39 10.50 6.82 -9.26
N HIS A 40 10.98 7.18 -10.45
CA HIS A 40 12.11 6.53 -11.11
C HIS A 40 11.92 5.01 -11.25
N THR A 41 12.79 4.20 -10.62
CA THR A 41 12.71 2.74 -10.59
C THR A 41 12.30 2.20 -9.21
N CYS A 42 11.85 3.08 -8.30
CA CYS A 42 11.54 2.71 -6.92
C CYS A 42 10.07 2.31 -6.72
N PHE A 43 9.84 1.08 -6.24
CA PHE A 43 8.51 0.52 -6.01
C PHE A 43 8.42 -0.22 -4.68
N LEU A 44 7.30 -0.10 -3.98
CA LEU A 44 6.94 -0.95 -2.84
C LEU A 44 5.85 -1.93 -3.28
N PHE A 45 6.14 -3.21 -3.15
CA PHE A 45 5.19 -4.31 -3.31
C PHE A 45 4.70 -4.74 -1.93
N THR A 46 3.38 -4.76 -1.73
CA THR A 46 2.76 -5.23 -0.50
C THR A 46 1.74 -6.32 -0.82
N GLY A 47 1.94 -7.51 -0.28
CA GLY A 47 1.07 -8.65 -0.54
C GLY A 47 1.63 -9.93 0.08
N GLY A 48 0.77 -10.92 0.31
CA GLY A 48 1.19 -12.21 0.87
C GLY A 48 1.84 -12.12 2.26
N GLY A 49 1.61 -11.03 3.01
CA GLY A 49 2.26 -10.77 4.30
C GLY A 49 3.67 -10.18 4.20
N HIS A 50 4.09 -9.72 3.03
CA HIS A 50 5.41 -9.14 2.78
C HIS A 50 5.34 -7.70 2.27
N GLN A 51 6.36 -6.92 2.62
CA GLN A 51 6.68 -5.60 2.07
C GLN A 51 8.06 -5.66 1.40
N ILE A 52 8.10 -5.49 0.09
CA ILE A 52 9.33 -5.55 -0.72
C ILE A 52 9.56 -4.18 -1.37
N LEU A 53 10.63 -3.51 -0.98
CA LEU A 53 11.06 -2.25 -1.57
C LEU A 53 12.11 -2.51 -2.65
N VAL A 54 11.89 -2.00 -3.84
CA VAL A 54 12.80 -2.14 -4.98
C VAL A 54 13.44 -0.78 -5.29
N ASN A 55 14.75 -0.78 -5.52
CA ASN A 55 15.56 0.38 -5.93
C ASN A 55 15.30 1.68 -5.15
N PRO A 56 15.41 1.66 -3.81
CA PRO A 56 15.39 2.89 -3.01
C PRO A 56 16.52 3.84 -3.45
N PHE A 57 16.25 5.13 -3.34
CA PHE A 57 17.15 6.18 -3.82
C PHE A 57 17.31 7.31 -2.80
N ARG A 58 18.38 8.08 -2.96
CA ARG A 58 18.54 9.39 -2.34
C ARG A 58 18.07 10.45 -3.33
N PRO A 59 17.22 11.43 -2.95
CA PRO A 59 16.76 12.47 -3.88
C PRO A 59 17.90 13.36 -4.39
N LEU A 60 18.47 13.00 -5.54
CA LEU A 60 19.54 13.72 -6.22
C LEU A 60 19.61 13.32 -7.69
N GLY A 61 20.26 14.12 -8.52
CA GLY A 61 20.42 13.79 -9.95
C GLY A 61 19.08 13.46 -10.60
N CYS A 62 18.97 12.26 -11.18
CA CYS A 62 17.76 11.74 -11.84
C CYS A 62 16.53 11.62 -10.91
N THR A 63 16.72 11.61 -9.59
CA THR A 63 15.64 11.48 -8.60
C THR A 63 15.40 12.74 -7.76
N ALA A 64 16.05 13.86 -8.09
CA ALA A 64 16.01 15.09 -7.29
C ALA A 64 14.59 15.66 -7.01
N GLN A 65 13.62 15.34 -7.88
CA GLN A 65 12.25 15.83 -7.76
C GLN A 65 11.30 14.84 -7.06
N TYR A 66 11.78 13.64 -6.71
CA TYR A 66 11.00 12.65 -6.00
C TYR A 66 11.24 12.73 -4.49
N PRO A 67 10.21 12.49 -3.66
CA PRO A 67 10.41 12.35 -2.22
C PRO A 67 11.30 11.13 -1.94
N ALA A 68 12.16 11.22 -0.91
CA ALA A 68 12.93 10.07 -0.47
C ALA A 68 11.98 8.94 -0.05
N PRO A 69 12.22 7.69 -0.47
CA PRO A 69 11.47 6.55 0.06
C PRO A 69 11.75 6.42 1.56
N ASN A 70 10.69 6.53 2.36
CA ASN A 70 10.74 6.42 3.82
C ASN A 70 9.64 5.45 4.28
N VAL A 71 9.89 4.15 4.06
CA VAL A 71 8.96 3.07 4.38
C VAL A 71 9.72 1.89 4.96
N GLU A 72 9.14 1.23 5.97
CA GLU A 72 9.67 -0.03 6.46
C GLU A 72 9.36 -1.14 5.47
N ALA A 73 10.34 -2.01 5.22
CA ALA A 73 10.21 -3.16 4.34
C ALA A 73 10.84 -4.40 4.98
N ASP A 74 10.36 -5.58 4.61
CA ASP A 74 10.96 -6.85 5.03
C ASP A 74 12.18 -7.18 4.15
N LEU A 75 12.11 -6.78 2.88
CA LEU A 75 13.08 -7.06 1.84
C LEU A 75 13.34 -5.82 1.00
N VAL A 76 14.62 -5.55 0.74
CA VAL A 76 15.07 -4.55 -0.23
C VAL A 76 15.78 -5.25 -1.37
N LEU A 77 15.37 -4.95 -2.61
CA LEU A 77 16.02 -5.40 -3.83
C LEU A 77 16.66 -4.19 -4.52
N ILE A 78 17.95 -4.28 -4.87
CA ILE A 78 18.63 -3.22 -5.63
C ILE A 78 19.23 -3.79 -6.92
N SER A 79 19.08 -3.07 -8.02
CA SER A 79 19.69 -3.43 -9.30
C SER A 79 21.14 -2.96 -9.43
N SER A 80 21.53 -1.92 -8.70
CA SER A 80 22.91 -1.44 -8.60
C SER A 80 23.14 -0.74 -7.26
N GLN A 81 24.36 -0.27 -6.99
CA GLN A 81 24.71 0.50 -5.79
C GLN A 81 24.80 2.01 -6.08
N LEU A 82 24.16 2.47 -7.17
CA LEU A 82 24.07 3.89 -7.48
C LEU A 82 23.09 4.61 -6.54
N LEU A 83 23.28 5.91 -6.35
CA LEU A 83 22.47 6.68 -5.40
C LEU A 83 21.01 6.86 -5.82
N ASP A 84 20.70 6.71 -7.11
CA ASP A 84 19.38 6.84 -7.70
C ASP A 84 18.60 5.51 -7.79
N GLU A 85 19.20 4.37 -7.43
CA GLU A 85 18.57 3.05 -7.52
C GLU A 85 19.11 1.99 -6.53
N GLY A 86 19.93 2.40 -5.56
CA GLY A 86 20.61 1.51 -4.62
C GLY A 86 20.97 2.12 -3.27
N TYR A 87 20.34 3.24 -2.88
CA TYR A 87 20.63 3.91 -1.62
C TYR A 87 19.77 3.35 -0.48
N VAL A 88 20.42 2.76 0.53
CA VAL A 88 19.74 2.01 1.61
C VAL A 88 20.02 2.54 3.02
N GLU A 89 20.95 3.50 3.18
CA GLU A 89 21.47 3.90 4.50
C GLU A 89 20.41 4.53 5.42
N ASP A 90 19.48 5.30 4.87
CA ASP A 90 18.45 6.02 5.63
C ASP A 90 17.10 5.28 5.70
N LEU A 91 17.05 4.02 5.28
CA LEU A 91 15.81 3.25 5.32
C LEU A 91 15.46 2.84 6.77
N PRO A 92 14.20 2.97 7.18
CA PRO A 92 13.78 2.54 8.51
C PRO A 92 13.80 1.00 8.63
N GLY A 93 13.94 0.52 9.86
CA GLY A 93 13.99 -0.91 10.16
C GLY A 93 15.34 -1.55 9.84
N GLN A 94 15.33 -2.86 9.60
CA GLN A 94 16.50 -3.66 9.24
C GLN A 94 16.12 -4.67 8.14
N PRO A 95 15.77 -4.18 6.93
CA PRO A 95 15.36 -5.06 5.85
C PRO A 95 16.49 -6.00 5.44
N ARG A 96 16.13 -7.20 4.97
CA ARG A 96 17.09 -8.02 4.25
C ARG A 96 17.40 -7.36 2.91
N LEU A 97 18.67 -7.21 2.56
CA LEU A 97 19.09 -6.67 1.26
C LEU A 97 19.50 -7.80 0.31
N LEU A 98 19.00 -7.78 -0.94
CA LEU A 98 19.49 -8.62 -2.03
C LEU A 98 19.90 -7.74 -3.22
N PHE A 99 21.12 -7.97 -3.70
CA PHE A 99 21.74 -7.21 -4.80
C PHE A 99 22.54 -8.09 -5.77
N GLU A 100 22.67 -9.38 -5.47
CA GLU A 100 23.35 -10.34 -6.33
C GLU A 100 22.32 -11.18 -7.11
N PRO A 101 22.67 -11.65 -8.31
CA PRO A 101 21.88 -12.67 -9.01
C PRO A 101 21.80 -13.97 -8.20
N GLY A 102 20.68 -14.67 -8.29
CA GLY A 102 20.49 -15.94 -7.61
C GLY A 102 19.02 -16.29 -7.34
N ASP A 103 18.81 -17.52 -6.88
CA ASP A 103 17.52 -18.02 -6.42
C ASP A 103 17.45 -17.97 -4.90
N TYR A 104 16.51 -17.17 -4.39
CA TYR A 104 16.34 -16.94 -2.96
C TYR A 104 14.99 -17.46 -2.49
N GLN A 105 15.01 -18.33 -1.47
CA GLN A 105 13.83 -18.70 -0.71
C GLN A 105 13.77 -17.87 0.57
N LEU A 106 12.66 -17.17 0.77
CA LEU A 106 12.44 -16.28 1.90
C LEU A 106 11.34 -16.84 2.82
N ASN A 107 11.23 -16.23 4.00
CA ASN A 107 10.17 -16.57 4.95
C ASN A 107 8.79 -16.45 4.31
N GLY A 108 7.81 -17.22 4.76
CA GLY A 108 6.46 -17.20 4.19
C GLY A 108 6.33 -17.89 2.83
N GLY A 109 7.40 -18.52 2.31
CA GLY A 109 7.38 -19.22 1.02
C GLY A 109 7.57 -18.30 -0.19
N LEU A 110 7.95 -17.04 0.04
CA LEU A 110 8.27 -16.10 -1.02
C LEU A 110 9.58 -16.51 -1.73
N GLN A 111 9.51 -16.64 -3.06
CA GLN A 111 10.66 -16.95 -3.90
C GLN A 111 11.04 -15.71 -4.72
N VAL A 112 12.31 -15.34 -4.72
CA VAL A 112 12.85 -14.21 -5.49
C VAL A 112 14.01 -14.70 -6.34
N ARG A 113 14.01 -14.33 -7.62
CA ARG A 113 15.08 -14.64 -8.57
C ARG A 113 15.71 -13.37 -9.10
N GLY A 114 16.99 -13.16 -8.81
CA GLY A 114 17.82 -12.13 -9.42
C GLY A 114 18.54 -12.68 -10.65
N MET A 115 18.54 -11.94 -11.76
CA MET A 115 19.19 -12.32 -13.02
C MET A 115 20.08 -11.18 -13.51
N VAL A 116 21.20 -11.54 -14.15
CA VAL A 116 22.02 -10.56 -14.89
C VAL A 116 21.31 -10.28 -16.21
N ALA A 117 21.12 -8.99 -16.54
CA ALA A 117 20.61 -8.61 -17.85
C ALA A 117 21.68 -8.89 -18.92
N GLU A 118 21.40 -9.81 -19.84
CA GLU A 118 22.21 -10.02 -21.03
C GLU A 118 21.96 -8.87 -22.02
N ARG A 119 23.03 -8.40 -22.68
CA ARG A 119 23.00 -7.32 -23.68
C ARG A 119 22.84 -7.86 -25.09
#